data_AF-A0A524DGA8-F1
#
_entry.id   AF-A0A524DGA8-F1
#
_cell.length_a   1.000
_cell.length_b   1.000
_cell.length_c   1.000
_cell.angle_alpha   90.00
_cell.angle_beta   90.00
_cell.angle_gamma   90.00
#
_symmetry.space_group_name_H-M   'P 1'
#
loop_
_entity.id
_entity.type
_entity.pdbx_description
1 polymer ?
#
loop_
_entity_poly.entity_id
_entity_poly.type
_entity_poly.pdbx_seq_one_letter_code
_entity_poly.pdbx_strand_id
1 'polypeptide(L)'
;MSEEPSEPQGEPSPEPEPTPKPKPEPKTSDTWDSLKDIAKIIGTWAWLIGLINGSIGVLVGLVNLITAGIFSGITGLSFSTLITTSTYVWYIIGGAVTIVLSLVIVLPRFSNKCKNEDWEFLLNDVLVLGSFRFPLMLLWGALLSIFGFYVWGGVGVLVPAFMLLFAGPEPYEWTE
;
A
#
# COMPACT_ATOMS: atom_id res chain seq x y z
N MET A 1 -3.95 81.76 36.60
CA MET A 1 -3.73 80.31 36.65
C MET A 1 -4.32 79.77 35.37
N SER A 2 -3.46 79.49 34.40
CA SER A 2 -3.86 79.01 33.06
C SER A 2 -3.32 77.59 32.95
N GLU A 3 -4.21 76.62 32.84
CA GLU A 3 -3.87 75.21 32.67
C GLU A 3 -3.50 74.94 31.21
N GLU A 4 -2.34 74.31 30.99
CA GLU A 4 -1.91 73.81 29.68
C GLU A 4 -2.68 72.51 29.31
N PRO A 5 -2.96 72.26 28.03
CA PRO A 5 -3.57 71.02 27.58
C PRO A 5 -2.51 69.94 27.34
N SER A 6 -2.69 68.79 27.97
CA SER A 6 -1.91 67.56 27.82
C SER A 6 -2.13 66.88 26.45
N GLU A 7 -1.04 66.55 25.76
CA GLU A 7 -1.02 65.79 24.50
C GLU A 7 -1.51 64.33 24.68
N PRO A 8 -2.13 63.71 23.65
CA PRO A 8 -2.48 62.30 23.67
C PRO A 8 -1.25 61.43 23.35
N GLN A 9 -0.94 60.50 24.25
CA GLN A 9 0.04 59.44 24.02
C GLN A 9 -0.43 58.51 22.90
N GLY A 10 0.38 58.41 21.84
CA GLY A 10 0.15 57.49 20.72
C GLY A 10 0.18 56.03 21.16
N GLU A 11 -0.78 55.25 20.67
CA GLU A 11 -0.84 53.81 20.86
C GLU A 11 0.37 53.12 20.19
N PRO A 12 0.95 52.07 20.81
CA PRO A 12 2.00 51.29 20.18
C PRO A 12 1.43 50.47 19.01
N SER A 13 2.01 50.69 17.83
CA SER A 13 1.73 49.92 16.62
C SER A 13 1.91 48.41 16.86
N PRO A 14 0.98 47.54 16.43
CA PRO A 14 1.14 46.10 16.56
C PRO A 14 2.36 45.63 15.76
N GLU A 15 3.18 44.82 16.42
CA GLU A 15 4.35 44.17 15.85
C GLU A 15 3.88 43.19 14.74
N PRO A 16 4.48 43.21 13.53
CA PRO A 16 4.04 42.37 12.43
C PRO A 16 4.27 40.89 12.76
N GLU A 17 3.22 40.08 12.63
CA GLU A 17 3.30 38.62 12.80
C GLU A 17 4.40 38.03 11.90
N PRO A 18 5.24 37.11 12.43
CA PRO A 18 6.28 36.48 11.64
C PRO A 18 5.65 35.68 10.51
N THR A 19 5.94 36.07 9.27
CA THR A 19 5.54 35.34 8.07
C THR A 19 6.00 33.89 8.17
N PRO A 20 5.11 32.90 7.93
CA PRO A 20 5.50 31.50 7.93
C PRO A 20 6.61 31.28 6.90
N LYS A 21 7.76 30.76 7.36
CA LYS A 21 8.85 30.38 6.44
C LYS A 21 8.30 29.39 5.41
N PRO A 22 8.62 29.55 4.10
CA PRO A 22 8.24 28.57 3.09
C PRO A 22 8.78 27.20 3.49
N LYS A 23 7.90 26.20 3.57
CA LYS A 23 8.28 24.80 3.75
C LYS A 23 9.22 24.47 2.58
N PRO A 24 10.45 23.99 2.81
CA PRO A 24 11.39 23.70 1.73
C PRO A 24 10.76 22.68 0.79
N GLU A 25 10.70 23.01 -0.51
CA GLU A 25 10.25 22.07 -1.53
C GLU A 25 11.19 20.85 -1.50
N PRO A 26 10.66 19.62 -1.37
CA PRO A 26 11.48 18.43 -1.42
C PRO A 26 12.16 18.40 -2.78
N LYS A 27 13.50 18.36 -2.79
CA LYS A 27 14.27 18.11 -4.00
C LYS A 27 13.94 16.68 -4.44
N THR A 28 13.02 16.55 -5.39
CA THR A 28 12.80 15.28 -6.08
C THR A 28 14.14 14.88 -6.69
N SER A 29 14.57 13.65 -6.43
CA SER A 29 15.71 13.12 -7.17
C SER A 29 15.27 13.00 -8.64
N ASP A 30 16.12 13.34 -9.61
CA ASP A 30 15.83 13.16 -11.05
C ASP A 30 15.34 11.74 -11.39
N THR A 31 15.68 10.77 -10.53
CA THR A 31 15.24 9.37 -10.60
C THR A 31 13.76 9.20 -10.27
N TRP A 32 13.22 9.91 -9.27
CA TRP A 32 11.82 9.82 -8.89
C TRP A 32 10.90 10.27 -10.03
N ASP A 33 11.22 11.39 -10.67
CA ASP A 33 10.40 11.95 -11.73
C ASP A 33 10.25 10.98 -12.92
N SER A 34 11.28 10.17 -13.17
CA SER A 34 11.24 9.10 -14.18
C SER A 34 10.43 7.87 -13.75
N LEU A 35 10.37 7.57 -12.45
CA LEU A 35 9.68 6.39 -11.90
C LEU A 35 8.23 6.66 -11.50
N LYS A 36 7.88 7.92 -11.24
CA LYS A 36 6.59 8.35 -10.73
C LYS A 36 5.43 7.85 -11.59
N ASP A 37 5.50 8.00 -12.91
CA ASP A 37 4.44 7.56 -13.82
C ASP A 37 4.28 6.04 -13.81
N ILE A 38 5.39 5.30 -13.73
CA ILE A 38 5.38 3.84 -13.65
C ILE A 38 4.75 3.40 -12.32
N ALA A 39 5.18 3.99 -11.20
CA ALA A 39 4.64 3.72 -9.87
C ALA A 39 3.14 4.03 -9.80
N LYS A 40 2.71 5.15 -10.39
CA LYS A 40 1.30 5.55 -10.49
C LYS A 40 0.48 4.56 -11.30
N ILE A 41 0.94 4.18 -12.50
CA ILE A 41 0.22 3.25 -13.37
C ILE A 41 0.08 1.90 -12.67
N ILE A 42 1.19 1.30 -12.23
CA ILE A 42 1.18 -0.01 -11.58
C ILE A 42 0.35 0.04 -10.29
N GLY A 43 0.55 1.06 -9.46
CA GLY A 43 -0.16 1.22 -8.20
C GLY A 43 -1.68 1.41 -8.36
N THR A 44 -2.10 2.19 -9.36
CA THR A 44 -3.53 2.40 -9.68
C THR A 44 -4.22 1.10 -10.05
N TRP A 45 -3.53 0.20 -10.74
CA TRP A 45 -4.07 -1.10 -11.18
C TRP A 45 -3.75 -2.26 -10.23
N ALA A 46 -3.03 -2.02 -9.14
CA ALA A 46 -2.59 -3.06 -8.20
C ALA A 46 -3.75 -3.90 -7.65
N TRP A 47 -4.88 -3.27 -7.32
CA TRP A 47 -6.09 -3.98 -6.86
C TRP A 47 -6.65 -4.92 -7.94
N LEU A 48 -6.61 -4.53 -9.21
CA LEU A 48 -7.11 -5.34 -10.32
C LEU A 48 -6.18 -6.54 -10.57
N ILE A 49 -4.86 -6.34 -10.48
CA ILE A 49 -3.87 -7.42 -10.55
C ILE A 49 -4.16 -8.46 -9.46
N GLY A 50 -4.35 -8.01 -8.21
CA GLY A 50 -4.70 -8.90 -7.10
C GLY A 50 -6.05 -9.60 -7.30
N LEU A 51 -7.06 -8.89 -7.82
CA LEU A 51 -8.38 -9.47 -8.13
C LEU A 51 -8.28 -10.59 -9.18
N ILE A 52 -7.55 -10.36 -10.26
CA ILE A 52 -7.31 -11.35 -11.33
C ILE A 52 -6.55 -12.55 -10.75
N ASN A 53 -5.49 -12.29 -9.98
CA ASN A 53 -4.69 -13.34 -9.34
C ASN A 53 -5.54 -14.23 -8.42
N GLY A 54 -6.34 -13.63 -7.53
CA GLY A 54 -7.22 -14.37 -6.63
C GLY A 54 -8.30 -15.15 -7.37
N SER A 55 -8.86 -14.59 -8.44
CA SER A 55 -9.85 -15.27 -9.28
C SER A 55 -9.28 -16.50 -9.98
N ILE A 56 -8.05 -16.40 -10.52
CA ILE A 56 -7.34 -17.55 -11.09
C ILE A 56 -7.11 -18.62 -10.02
N GLY A 57 -6.67 -18.23 -8.82
CA GLY A 57 -6.47 -19.14 -7.70
C GLY A 57 -7.72 -19.95 -7.36
N VAL A 58 -8.87 -19.28 -7.23
CA VAL A 58 -10.16 -19.94 -6.96
C VAL A 58 -10.54 -20.91 -8.09
N LEU A 59 -10.47 -20.46 -9.34
CA LEU A 59 -10.84 -21.30 -10.50
C LEU A 59 -9.94 -22.54 -10.61
N VAL A 60 -8.63 -22.36 -10.52
CA VAL A 60 -7.66 -23.46 -10.58
C VAL A 60 -7.85 -24.41 -9.40
N GLY A 61 -8.08 -23.89 -8.20
CA GLY A 61 -8.35 -24.70 -7.01
C GLY A 61 -9.61 -25.55 -7.17
N LEU A 62 -10.72 -24.97 -7.65
CA LEU A 62 -11.99 -25.70 -7.87
C LEU A 62 -11.85 -26.80 -8.92
N VAL A 63 -11.27 -26.50 -10.09
CA VAL A 63 -11.08 -27.48 -11.18
C VAL A 63 -10.24 -28.66 -10.71
N ASN A 64 -9.15 -28.39 -10.01
CA ASN A 64 -8.26 -29.45 -9.52
C ASN A 64 -8.89 -30.26 -8.38
N LEU A 65 -9.67 -29.63 -7.50
CA LEU A 65 -10.37 -30.33 -6.42
C LEU A 65 -11.40 -31.33 -6.98
N ILE A 66 -12.18 -30.92 -7.98
CA ILE A 66 -13.13 -31.81 -8.68
C ILE A 66 -12.39 -32.98 -9.34
N THR A 67 -11.30 -32.68 -10.05
CA THR A 67 -10.49 -33.69 -10.75
C THR A 67 -9.87 -34.70 -9.78
N ALA A 68 -9.32 -34.21 -8.65
CA ALA A 68 -8.76 -35.06 -7.60
C ALA A 68 -9.83 -35.92 -6.91
N GLY A 69 -11.03 -35.39 -6.68
CA GLY A 69 -12.17 -36.14 -6.16
C GLY A 69 -12.56 -37.32 -7.06
N ILE A 70 -12.64 -37.08 -8.37
CA ILE A 70 -12.93 -38.14 -9.36
C ILE A 70 -11.82 -39.19 -9.36
N PHE A 71 -10.55 -38.77 -9.40
CA PHE A 71 -9.42 -39.69 -9.52
C PHE A 71 -9.15 -40.52 -8.25
N SER A 72 -9.36 -39.91 -7.08
CA SER A 72 -9.23 -40.60 -5.78
C SER A 72 -10.34 -41.65 -5.55
N GLY A 73 -11.54 -41.44 -6.12
CA GLY A 73 -12.59 -42.45 -6.14
C GLY A 73 -12.24 -43.70 -6.95
N ILE A 74 -11.33 -43.59 -7.93
CA ILE A 74 -10.89 -44.70 -8.80
C ILE A 74 -9.66 -45.41 -8.21
N THR A 75 -8.71 -44.65 -7.66
CA THR A 75 -7.37 -45.16 -7.27
C THR A 75 -7.16 -45.34 -5.77
N GLY A 76 -8.12 -44.91 -4.95
CA GLY A 76 -8.04 -44.92 -3.49
C GLY A 76 -7.34 -43.69 -2.90
N LEU A 77 -7.48 -43.49 -1.59
CA LEU A 77 -6.85 -42.38 -0.87
C LEU A 77 -5.40 -42.70 -0.52
N SER A 78 -4.46 -42.00 -1.15
CA SER A 78 -3.04 -42.01 -0.79
C SER A 78 -2.65 -40.75 0.00
N PHE A 79 -1.55 -40.79 0.74
CA PHE A 79 -1.00 -39.61 1.41
C PHE A 79 -0.65 -38.48 0.41
N SER A 80 -0.19 -38.84 -0.79
CA SER A 80 0.05 -37.89 -1.88
C SER A 80 -1.23 -37.18 -2.33
N THR A 81 -2.34 -37.92 -2.42
CA THR A 81 -3.66 -37.38 -2.73
C THR A 81 -4.12 -36.37 -1.67
N LEU A 82 -3.84 -36.63 -0.39
CA LEU A 82 -4.19 -35.75 0.72
C LEU A 82 -3.44 -34.41 0.66
N ILE A 83 -2.12 -34.44 0.44
CA ILE A 83 -1.29 -33.23 0.29
C ILE A 83 -1.76 -32.41 -0.92
N THR A 84 -2.00 -33.08 -2.04
CA THR A 84 -2.41 -32.42 -3.29
C THR A 84 -3.77 -31.73 -3.14
N THR A 85 -4.70 -32.39 -2.45
CA THR A 85 -6.02 -31.82 -2.10
C THR A 85 -5.89 -30.61 -1.18
N SER A 86 -5.00 -30.67 -0.18
CA SER A 86 -4.71 -29.53 0.71
C SER A 86 -4.23 -28.30 -0.05
N THR A 87 -3.38 -28.48 -1.06
CA THR A 87 -2.91 -27.38 -1.92
C THR A 87 -4.05 -26.72 -2.69
N TYR A 88 -4.99 -27.51 -3.22
CA TYR A 88 -6.14 -26.96 -3.94
C TYR A 88 -7.11 -26.20 -3.02
N VAL A 89 -7.32 -26.71 -1.80
CA VAL A 89 -8.08 -26.00 -0.77
C VAL A 89 -7.39 -24.66 -0.43
N TRP A 90 -6.05 -24.65 -0.31
CA TRP A 90 -5.28 -23.43 -0.11
C TRP A 90 -5.47 -22.42 -1.26
N TYR A 91 -5.48 -22.86 -2.52
CA TYR A 91 -5.73 -21.95 -3.66
C TYR A 91 -7.12 -21.32 -3.63
N ILE A 92 -8.14 -22.05 -3.18
CA ILE A 92 -9.50 -21.51 -3.04
C ILE A 92 -9.54 -20.49 -1.91
N ILE A 93 -9.05 -20.86 -0.71
CA ILE A 93 -9.08 -19.99 0.47
C ILE A 93 -8.19 -18.75 0.23
N GLY A 94 -6.95 -18.96 -0.19
CA GLY A 94 -5.99 -17.90 -0.50
C GLY A 94 -6.49 -16.99 -1.62
N GLY A 95 -7.07 -17.56 -2.69
CA GLY A 95 -7.68 -16.77 -3.76
C GLY A 95 -8.84 -15.89 -3.28
N ALA A 96 -9.73 -16.44 -2.44
CA ALA A 96 -10.82 -15.68 -1.84
C ALA A 96 -10.32 -14.56 -0.90
N VAL A 97 -9.34 -14.85 -0.04
CA VAL A 97 -8.70 -13.85 0.83
C VAL A 97 -8.03 -12.75 0.00
N THR A 98 -7.32 -13.12 -1.07
CA THR A 98 -6.67 -12.19 -1.99
C THR A 98 -7.69 -11.25 -2.63
N ILE A 99 -8.81 -11.77 -3.14
CA ILE A 99 -9.91 -10.95 -3.69
C ILE A 99 -10.42 -9.94 -2.65
N VAL A 100 -10.67 -10.39 -1.43
CA VAL A 100 -11.17 -9.52 -0.35
C VAL A 100 -10.14 -8.45 -0.02
N LEU A 101 -8.87 -8.80 0.18
CA LEU A 101 -7.80 -7.83 0.45
C LEU A 101 -7.63 -6.82 -0.69
N SER A 102 -7.71 -7.27 -1.95
CA SER A 102 -7.64 -6.40 -3.11
C SER A 102 -8.73 -5.33 -3.12
N LEU A 103 -9.98 -5.72 -2.83
CA LEU A 103 -11.11 -4.79 -2.87
C LEU A 103 -11.23 -3.92 -1.62
N VAL A 104 -10.98 -4.49 -0.44
CA VAL A 104 -11.24 -3.82 0.84
C VAL A 104 -10.04 -3.00 1.31
N ILE A 105 -8.82 -3.41 0.98
CA ILE A 105 -7.60 -2.77 1.47
C ILE A 105 -6.84 -2.08 0.35
N VAL A 106 -6.46 -2.84 -0.69
CA VAL A 106 -5.54 -2.34 -1.73
C VAL A 106 -6.21 -1.24 -2.55
N LEU A 107 -7.45 -1.44 -2.99
CA LEU A 107 -8.18 -0.42 -3.75
C LEU A 107 -8.27 0.93 -2.99
N PRO A 108 -8.84 1.01 -1.78
CA PRO A 108 -9.03 2.29 -1.10
C PRO A 108 -7.74 2.87 -0.51
N ARG A 109 -6.87 2.05 0.09
CA ARG A 109 -5.68 2.54 0.81
C ARG A 109 -4.45 2.72 -0.06
N PHE A 110 -4.30 1.94 -1.12
CA PHE A 110 -3.11 1.96 -1.95
C PHE A 110 -3.39 2.50 -3.35
N SER A 111 -4.24 1.83 -4.13
CA SER A 111 -4.47 2.19 -5.53
C SER A 111 -5.08 3.58 -5.72
N ASN A 112 -6.04 3.97 -4.89
CA ASN A 112 -6.60 5.32 -4.93
C ASN A 112 -5.55 6.39 -4.56
N LYS A 113 -4.63 6.06 -3.65
CA LYS A 113 -3.55 6.98 -3.23
C LYS A 113 -2.50 7.13 -4.31
N CYS A 114 -2.09 6.05 -4.97
CA CYS A 114 -1.25 6.12 -6.15
C CYS A 114 -1.91 6.91 -7.29
N LYS A 115 -3.21 6.69 -7.54
CA LYS A 115 -3.97 7.42 -8.56
C LYS A 115 -3.98 8.93 -8.33
N ASN A 116 -4.12 9.33 -7.07
CA ASN A 116 -4.15 10.72 -6.64
C ASN A 116 -2.76 11.30 -6.33
N GLU A 117 -1.70 10.53 -6.53
CA GLU A 117 -0.31 10.93 -6.25
C GLU A 117 -0.06 11.34 -4.80
N ASP A 118 -0.81 10.75 -3.87
CA ASP A 118 -0.71 11.01 -2.43
C ASP A 118 0.44 10.18 -1.82
N TRP A 119 1.66 10.50 -2.25
CA TRP A 119 2.88 9.77 -1.88
C TRP A 119 3.26 9.96 -0.40
N GLU A 120 3.02 11.16 0.13
CA GLU A 120 3.23 11.48 1.55
C GLU A 120 2.38 10.56 2.44
N PHE A 121 1.10 10.34 2.08
CA PHE A 121 0.27 9.37 2.79
C PHE A 121 0.86 7.95 2.71
N LEU A 122 1.26 7.48 1.52
CA LEU A 122 1.76 6.12 1.35
C LEU A 122 3.08 5.86 2.11
N LEU A 123 3.96 6.86 2.20
CA LEU A 123 5.19 6.81 2.97
C LEU A 123 4.92 6.90 4.48
N ASN A 124 3.90 7.65 4.91
CA ASN A 124 3.57 7.79 6.33
C ASN A 124 2.54 6.76 6.84
N ASP A 125 1.92 5.96 5.96
CA ASP A 125 1.03 4.87 6.34
C ASP A 125 1.84 3.67 6.85
N VAL A 126 2.25 3.74 8.12
CA VAL A 126 3.17 2.79 8.75
C VAL A 126 2.55 2.14 9.98
N LEU A 127 2.95 0.90 10.24
CA LEU A 127 2.74 0.22 11.51
C LEU A 127 3.90 0.58 12.45
N VAL A 128 3.58 1.21 13.59
CA VAL A 128 4.57 1.59 14.60
C VAL A 128 4.65 0.49 15.66
N LEU A 129 5.84 -0.06 15.86
CA LEU A 129 6.14 -1.10 16.87
C LEU A 129 7.32 -0.63 17.73
N GLY A 130 7.03 0.11 18.79
CA GLY A 130 8.05 0.79 19.57
C GLY A 130 8.72 1.88 18.73
N SER A 131 10.04 1.80 18.55
CA SER A 131 10.81 2.73 17.69
C SER A 131 10.87 2.31 16.22
N PHE A 132 10.36 1.13 15.87
CA PHE A 132 10.41 0.61 14.50
C PHE A 132 9.15 1.00 13.72
N ARG A 133 9.33 1.54 12.52
CA ARG A 133 8.26 1.91 11.59
C ARG A 133 8.26 0.95 10.40
N PHE A 134 7.16 0.24 10.17
CA PHE A 134 7.01 -0.69 9.06
C PHE A 134 5.97 -0.19 8.04
N PRO A 135 6.32 0.02 6.76
CA PRO A 135 5.36 0.48 5.75
C PRO A 135 4.21 -0.50 5.57
N LEU A 136 2.96 -0.03 5.74
CA LEU A 136 1.79 -0.90 5.59
C LEU A 136 1.63 -1.37 4.14
N MET A 137 2.04 -0.60 3.15
CA MET A 137 2.05 -1.06 1.75
C MET A 137 2.91 -2.32 1.54
N LEU A 138 4.05 -2.46 2.23
CA LEU A 138 4.86 -3.68 2.19
C LEU A 138 4.15 -4.84 2.87
N LEU A 139 3.49 -4.59 4.01
CA LEU A 139 2.68 -5.61 4.70
C LEU A 139 1.59 -6.16 3.78
N TRP A 140 0.81 -5.28 3.15
CA TRP A 140 -0.28 -5.69 2.27
C TRP A 140 0.23 -6.40 1.02
N GLY A 141 1.32 -5.90 0.41
CA GLY A 141 1.97 -6.57 -0.70
C GLY A 141 2.45 -7.98 -0.33
N ALA A 142 3.08 -8.15 0.83
CA ALA A 142 3.52 -9.45 1.31
C ALA A 142 2.34 -10.40 1.58
N LEU A 143 1.26 -9.92 2.21
CA LEU A 143 0.06 -10.71 2.45
C LEU A 143 -0.58 -11.18 1.14
N LEU A 144 -0.70 -10.31 0.15
CA LEU A 144 -1.17 -10.68 -1.19
C LEU A 144 -0.25 -11.70 -1.87
N SER A 145 1.06 -11.65 -1.63
CA SER A 145 1.99 -12.65 -2.15
C SER A 145 1.86 -14.01 -1.43
N ILE A 146 1.54 -14.04 -0.13
CA ILE A 146 1.35 -15.28 0.62
C ILE A 146 0.05 -15.98 0.23
N PHE A 147 -1.04 -15.21 0.14
CA PHE A 147 -2.37 -15.75 -0.19
C PHE A 147 -2.64 -15.83 -1.70
N GLY A 148 -1.87 -15.10 -2.49
CA GLY A 148 -2.01 -15.06 -3.94
C GLY A 148 -1.54 -16.35 -4.62
N PHE A 149 -2.09 -16.59 -5.80
CA PHE A 149 -1.69 -17.69 -6.67
C PHE A 149 -0.24 -17.50 -7.12
N TYR A 150 0.64 -18.47 -6.82
CA TYR A 150 2.07 -18.48 -7.17
C TYR A 150 2.84 -17.19 -6.82
N VAL A 151 2.58 -16.58 -5.66
CA VAL A 151 3.39 -15.49 -5.07
C VAL A 151 3.33 -14.13 -5.81
N TRP A 152 2.82 -14.08 -7.04
CA TRP A 152 2.77 -12.84 -7.82
C TRP A 152 1.59 -11.91 -7.49
N GLY A 153 0.68 -12.33 -6.60
CA GLY A 153 -0.48 -11.52 -6.20
C GLY A 153 -0.13 -10.17 -5.57
N GLY A 154 1.02 -10.07 -4.89
CA GLY A 154 1.50 -8.84 -4.26
C GLY A 154 2.31 -7.91 -5.15
N VAL A 155 2.70 -8.33 -6.36
CA VAL A 155 3.66 -7.59 -7.20
C VAL A 155 3.16 -6.19 -7.54
N GLY A 156 1.87 -6.03 -7.81
CA GLY A 156 1.26 -4.72 -8.11
C GLY A 156 1.39 -3.72 -6.96
N VAL A 157 1.53 -4.19 -5.71
CA VAL A 157 1.72 -3.34 -4.52
C VAL A 157 3.21 -3.20 -4.19
N LEU A 158 3.95 -4.31 -4.22
CA LEU A 158 5.36 -4.34 -3.83
C LEU A 158 6.24 -3.52 -4.77
N VAL A 159 5.99 -3.55 -6.08
CA VAL A 159 6.82 -2.80 -7.04
C VAL A 159 6.75 -1.29 -6.80
N PRO A 160 5.57 -0.64 -6.78
CA PRO A 160 5.51 0.78 -6.44
C PRO A 160 5.95 1.08 -5.01
N ALA A 161 5.70 0.18 -4.05
CA ALA A 161 6.16 0.35 -2.68
C ALA A 161 7.69 0.43 -2.60
N PHE A 162 8.42 -0.46 -3.28
CA PHE A 162 9.88 -0.39 -3.34
C PHE A 162 10.38 0.85 -4.07
N MET A 163 9.73 1.26 -5.16
CA MET A 163 10.06 2.52 -5.84
C MET A 163 9.91 3.72 -4.89
N LEU A 164 8.83 3.77 -4.11
CA LEU A 164 8.60 4.84 -3.13
C LEU A 164 9.62 4.84 -2.00
N LEU A 165 9.95 3.68 -1.44
CA LEU A 165 10.86 3.61 -0.29
C LEU A 165 12.31 3.95 -0.63
N PHE A 166 12.75 3.65 -1.86
CA PHE A 166 14.16 3.82 -2.24
C PHE A 166 14.42 4.98 -3.19
N ALA A 167 13.40 5.40 -3.96
CA ALA A 167 13.51 6.45 -4.95
C ALA A 167 12.34 7.44 -4.88
N GLY A 168 11.57 7.44 -3.79
CA GLY A 168 10.41 8.31 -3.60
C GLY A 168 10.76 9.80 -3.56
N PRO A 169 9.73 10.66 -3.52
CA PRO A 169 9.91 12.11 -3.47
C PRO A 169 10.53 12.57 -2.14
N GLU A 170 10.37 11.77 -1.09
CA GLU A 170 10.87 12.02 0.26
C GLU A 170 11.60 10.78 0.78
N PRO A 171 12.68 10.93 1.56
CA PRO A 171 13.36 9.81 2.18
C PRO A 171 12.47 9.17 3.24
N TYR A 172 12.36 7.84 3.23
CA TYR A 172 11.61 7.11 4.25
C TYR A 172 12.39 6.99 5.56
N GLU A 173 11.78 7.44 6.67
CA GLU A 173 12.34 7.32 8.02
C GLU A 173 11.94 5.99 8.67
N TRP A 174 12.91 5.09 8.82
CA TRP A 174 12.70 3.76 9.40
C TRP A 174 12.53 3.78 10.94
N THR A 175 12.94 4.87 11.57
CA THR A 175 12.94 5.08 13.02
C THR A 175 12.51 6.50 13.34
N GLU A 176 11.87 6.70 14.49
CA GLU A 176 11.62 8.03 15.07
C GLU A 176 12.89 8.70 15.59
#